data_AF-A0AAW1W0I5-F1
#
_entry.id   AF-A0AAW1W0I5-F1
#
_cell.length_a   1.000
_cell.length_b   1.000
_cell.length_c   1.000
_cell.angle_alpha   90.00
_cell.angle_beta   90.00
_cell.angle_gamma   90.00
#
_symmetry.space_group_name_H-M   'P 1'
#
loop_
_entity.id
_entity.type
_entity.pdbx_description
1 polymer ?
#
loop_
_entity_poly.entity_id
_entity_poly.type
_entity_poly.pdbx_seq_one_letter_code
_entity_poly.pdbx_strand_id
1 'polypeptide(L)' 'MRTILKVVDNSGAKKVMCIQALKARKKGARLGDTIVASVKEAHPNGKVKKGKGQPIGTRVFGPVPH' A
#
# COMPACT_ATOMS: atom_id res chain seq x y z
N MET A 1 12.81 -4.37 -1.61
CA MET A 1 11.65 -3.78 -0.88
C MET A 1 10.50 -4.76 -1.01
N ARG A 2 10.07 -5.38 0.09
CA ARG A 2 9.00 -6.40 0.15
C ARG A 2 8.19 -6.25 1.45
N THR A 3 8.05 -5.01 1.91
CA THR A 3 7.44 -4.69 3.20
C THR A 3 5.93 -4.80 3.11
N ILE A 4 5.31 -5.46 4.10
CA ILE A 4 3.86 -5.48 4.27
C ILE A 4 3.46 -4.27 5.09
N LEU A 5 2.54 -3.47 4.55
CA LEU A 5 1.99 -2.29 5.19
C LEU A 5 0.54 -2.54 5.57
N LYS A 6 0.15 -2.09 6.77
CA LYS A 6 -1.25 -2.03 7.18
C LYS A 6 -1.90 -0.85 6.47
N VAL A 7 -3.06 -1.09 5.88
CA VAL A 7 -3.82 -0.04 5.21
C VAL A 7 -4.73 0.64 6.22
N VAL A 8 -4.73 1.98 6.22
CA VAL A 8 -5.56 2.83 7.08
C VAL A 8 -6.43 3.74 6.21
N ASP A 9 -6.85 3.24 5.05
CA ASP A 9 -7.80 3.90 4.16
C ASP A 9 -9.14 3.17 4.18
N ASN A 10 -10.16 3.80 3.60
CA ASN A 10 -11.49 3.23 3.42
C ASN A 10 -11.65 2.49 2.07
N SER A 11 -10.55 2.13 1.39
CA SER A 11 -10.60 1.39 0.11
C SER A 11 -11.08 -0.05 0.29
N GLY A 12 -10.98 -0.57 1.51
CA GLY A 12 -11.30 -1.95 1.85
C GLY A 12 -10.10 -2.90 1.76
N ALA A 13 -8.90 -2.41 1.45
CA ALA A 13 -7.68 -3.20 1.67
C ALA A 13 -7.33 -3.23 3.18
N LYS A 14 -6.85 -4.38 3.67
CA LYS A 14 -6.37 -4.55 5.06
C LYS A 14 -4.84 -4.52 5.13
N LYS A 15 -4.20 -5.28 4.23
CA LYS A 15 -2.75 -5.35 4.11
C LYS A 15 -2.32 -5.30 2.65
N VAL A 16 -1.27 -4.53 2.38
CA VAL A 16 -0.67 -4.41 1.06
C VAL A 16 0.83 -4.68 1.14
N MET A 17 1.38 -5.22 0.07
CA MET A 17 2.82 -5.41 -0.08
C MET A 17 3.37 -4.34 -1.01
N CYS A 18 4.35 -3.58 -0.53
CA CYS A 18 5.03 -2.59 -1.36
C CYS A 18 5.90 -3.29 -2.40
N ILE A 19 5.65 -3.00 -3.68
CA ILE A 19 6.41 -3.52 -4.82
C ILE A 19 7.46 -2.49 -5.23
N GLN A 20 7.04 -1.22 -5.37
CA GLN A 20 7.90 -0.15 -5.86
C GLN A 20 7.47 1.20 -5.30
N ALA A 21 8.43 2.09 -5.06
CA ALA A 21 8.17 3.48 -4.74
C ALA A 21 8.27 4.32 -6.03
N LEU A 22 7.25 5.14 -6.29
CA LEU A 22 7.23 6.09 -7.38
C LEU A 22 7.79 7.42 -6.89
N LYS A 23 8.70 8.01 -7.67
CA LYS A 23 9.35 9.32 -7.39
C LYS A 23 10.20 9.38 -6.11
N ALA A 24 10.57 8.24 -5.53
CA ALA A 24 11.49 8.22 -4.39
C ALA A 24 12.89 8.70 -4.81
N ARG A 25 13.42 9.73 -4.14
CA ARG A 25 14.78 10.26 -4.36
C ARG A 25 15.89 9.38 -3.75
N LYS A 26 15.54 8.45 -2.86
CA LYS A 26 16.48 7.57 -2.15
C LYS A 26 16.00 6.12 -2.21
N LYS A 27 16.86 5.16 -1.87
CA LYS A 27 16.45 3.74 -1.77
C LYS A 27 15.36 3.58 -0.71
N GLY A 28 14.15 3.19 -1.14
CA GLY A 28 12.97 2.99 -0.28
C GLY A 28 11.93 4.11 -0.36
N ALA A 29 10.74 3.86 0.17
CA ALA A 29 9.67 4.86 0.28
C ALA A 29 9.72 5.59 1.62
N ARG A 30 9.38 6.88 1.63
CA ARG A 30 9.20 7.73 2.83
C ARG A 30 7.75 8.20 2.93
N LEU A 31 7.41 8.82 4.06
CA LEU A 31 6.14 9.49 4.24
C LEU A 31 5.91 10.53 3.13
N GLY A 32 4.72 10.51 2.53
CA GLY A 32 4.35 11.38 1.42
C GLY A 32 4.73 10.86 0.03
N ASP A 33 5.56 9.82 -0.08
CA ASP A 33 5.82 9.18 -1.37
C ASP A 33 4.59 8.39 -1.86
N THR A 34 4.49 8.21 -3.17
CA THR A 34 3.47 7.32 -3.76
C THR A 34 4.11 5.97 -4.02
N ILE A 35 3.44 4.89 -3.65
CA ILE A 35 3.95 3.53 -3.89
C ILE A 35 3.00 2.75 -4.78
N VAL A 36 3.57 1.80 -5.53
CA VAL A 36 2.87 0.70 -6.19
C VAL A 36 2.86 -0.47 -5.22
N ALA A 37 1.66 -0.90 -4.83
CA ALA A 37 1.46 -1.99 -3.90
C ALA A 37 0.45 -3.03 -4.41
N SER A 38 0.61 -4.27 -3.96
CA SER A 38 -0.33 -5.38 -4.23
C SER A 38 -1.09 -5.75 -2.96
N VAL A 39 -2.39 -5.91 -3.10
CA VAL A 39 -3.29 -6.28 -1.99
C VAL A 39 -3.06 -7.73 -1.61
N LYS A 40 -2.69 -7.95 -0.34
CA LYS A 40 -2.52 -9.29 0.23
C LYS A 40 -3.77 -9.72 1.00
N GLU A 41 -4.38 -8.78 1.71
CA GLU A 41 -5.62 -9.00 2.44
C GLU A 41 -6.57 -7.84 2.16
N ALA A 42 -7.83 -8.16 1.86
CA ALA A 42 -8.91 -7.20 1.69
C ALA A 42 -10.08 -7.58 2.60
N HIS A 43 -10.93 -6.60 2.91
CA HIS A 43 -12.21 -6.85 3.52
C HIS A 43 -13.08 -7.63 2.51
N PRO A 44 -13.79 -8.69 2.95
CA PRO A 44 -14.64 -9.48 2.04
C PRO A 44 -15.71 -8.63 1.32
N ASN A 45 -16.18 -7.57 1.97
CA ASN A 45 -17.16 -6.62 1.43
C ASN A 45 -16.50 -5.33 0.87
N GLY A 46 -15.17 -5.29 0.77
CA GLY A 46 -14.43 -4.13 0.30
C GLY A 46 -14.55 -3.97 -1.23
N LYS A 47 -14.49 -2.73 -1.72
CA LYS A 47 -14.46 -2.46 -3.16
C LYS A 47 -13.23 -3.06 -3.85
N VAL A 48 -12.16 -3.25 -3.10
CA VAL A 48 -10.89 -3.82 -3.56
C VAL A 48 -10.91 -5.35 -3.50
N LYS A 49 -10.63 -6.01 -4.63
CA LYS A 49 -10.54 -7.47 -4.73
C LYS A 49 -9.11 -7.98 -4.45
N LYS A 50 -8.99 -9.09 -3.73
CA LYS A 50 -7.73 -9.79 -3.50
C LYS A 50 -7.16 -10.32 -4.82
N GLY A 51 -5.88 -10.08 -5.09
CA GLY A 51 -5.13 -10.83 -6.11
C GLY A 51 -5.32 -10.45 -7.58
N LYS A 52 -6.20 -9.51 -7.96
CA LYS A 52 -6.13 -8.91 -9.31
C LYS A 52 -5.15 -7.74 -9.25
N GLY A 53 -4.07 -7.82 -10.01
CA GLY A 53 -2.93 -6.90 -10.01
C GLY A 53 -3.22 -5.47 -10.45
N GLN A 54 -4.34 -4.88 -10.03
CA GLN A 54 -4.55 -3.44 -10.12
C GLN A 54 -3.72 -2.78 -9.01
N PRO A 55 -2.68 -2.03 -9.37
CA PRO A 55 -1.94 -1.25 -8.39
C PRO A 55 -2.86 -0.16 -7.86
N ILE A 56 -3.20 -0.25 -6.58
CA ILE A 56 -3.93 0.81 -5.91
C ILE A 56 -2.92 1.93 -5.69
N GLY A 57 -3.21 3.12 -6.21
CA GLY A 57 -2.42 4.31 -5.93
C GLY A 57 -2.55 4.69 -4.46
N THR A 58 -1.72 4.10 -3.60
CA THR A 58 -1.65 4.45 -2.18
C THR A 58 -0.62 5.56 -2.01
N ARG A 59 -1.07 6.74 -1.56
CA ARG A 59 -0.14 7.68 -0.91
C ARG A 59 0.32 7.02 0.38
N VAL A 60 1.63 7.00 0.62
CA VAL A 60 2.19 6.50 1.87
C VAL A 60 1.82 7.46 2.99
N PHE A 61 0.65 7.24 3.57
CA PHE A 61 0.40 7.53 4.97
C PHE A 61 1.07 6.37 5.72
N GLY A 62 2.29 6.60 6.18
CA GLY A 62 3.07 5.55 6.83
C GLY A 62 2.40 5.05 8.11
N PRO A 63 2.93 3.98 8.72
CA PRO A 63 2.63 3.74 10.12
C PRO A 63 3.00 5.03 10.89
N VAL A 64 2.13 5.47 11.79
CA VAL A 64 2.48 6.48 12.80
C VAL A 64 2.98 5.71 14.01
N PRO A 65 4.29 5.45 14.16
CA PRO A 65 4.87 5.20 15.47
C PRO A 65 4.98 6.54 16.19
N HIS A 66 4.56 6.57 17.45
CA HIS A 66 5.22 7.42 18.44
C HIS A 66 6.52 6.71 18.85
#